data_AF-A0A2E0HBU3-F1
#
_entry.id   AF-A0A2E0HBU3-F1
#
_cell.length_a   1.000
_cell.length_b   1.000
_cell.length_c   1.000
_cell.angle_alpha   90.00
_cell.angle_beta   90.00
_cell.angle_gamma   90.00
#
_symmetry.space_group_name_H-M   'P 1'
#
loop_
_entity.id
_entity.type
_entity.pdbx_description
1 polymer ?
#
loop_
_entity_poly.entity_id
_entity_poly.type
_entity_poly.pdbx_seq_one_letter_code
_entity_poly.pdbx_strand_id
1 'polypeptide(L)' 'MAKVCQVTGKRPITGNNVSHANNKTKRRFEPNLHHHRFWVESEKRFVRLRVSSKGMRIIDKKGIDTVLADLRARGERV' A
#
# COMPACT_ATOMS: atom_id res chain seq x y z
N MET A 1 4.00 3.17 13.44
CA MET A 1 4.22 3.21 11.97
C MET A 1 2.95 3.66 11.26
N ALA A 2 3.04 4.58 10.30
CA ALA A 2 1.90 4.97 9.50
C ALA A 2 1.42 3.77 8.65
N LYS A 3 0.13 3.39 8.74
CA LYS A 3 -0.47 2.32 7.93
C LYS A 3 -0.74 2.79 6.51
N VAL A 4 0.34 3.07 5.77
CA VAL A 4 0.31 3.62 4.41
C VAL A 4 0.90 2.62 3.43
N CYS A 5 0.27 2.49 2.26
CA CYS A 5 0.82 1.73 1.15
C CYS A 5 1.86 2.58 0.41
N GLN A 6 3.08 2.09 0.25
CA GLN A 6 4.17 2.83 -0.42
C GLN A 6 3.84 3.14 -1.90
N VAL A 7 3.29 2.15 -2.60
CA VAL A 7 2.95 2.28 -4.03
C VAL A 7 1.80 3.26 -4.27
N THR A 8 0.71 3.14 -3.51
CA THR A 8 -0.55 3.87 -3.80
C THR A 8 -0.83 5.05 -2.87
N GLY A 9 -0.05 5.23 -1.81
CA GLY A 9 -0.30 6.24 -0.79
C GLY A 9 -1.57 6.04 0.05
N LYS A 10 -2.30 4.93 -0.12
CA LYS A 10 -3.54 4.66 0.64
C LYS A 10 -3.32 4.75 2.14
N ARG A 11 -4.09 5.61 2.81
CA ARG A 11 -4.04 5.85 4.26
C ARG A 11 -5.30 5.30 4.94
N PRO A 12 -5.26 5.06 6.26
CA PRO A 12 -6.45 4.70 7.01
C PRO A 12 -7.46 5.83 7.02
N ILE A 13 -8.74 5.49 6.91
CA ILE A 13 -9.85 6.44 6.92
C ILE A 13 -10.62 6.25 8.23
N THR A 14 -11.12 7.34 8.80
CA THR A 14 -11.99 7.29 9.99
C THR A 14 -13.46 7.31 9.56
N GLY A 15 -14.31 6.57 10.26
CA GLY A 15 -15.76 6.66 10.10
C GLY A 15 -16.48 6.07 11.30
N ASN A 16 -17.72 5.63 11.12
CA ASN A 16 -18.52 5.05 12.20
C ASN A 16 -18.98 3.62 11.83
N ASN A 17 -19.12 2.75 12.83
CA ASN A 17 -20.08 1.66 12.75
C ASN A 17 -21.47 2.24 12.97
N VAL A 18 -22.43 1.86 12.14
CA VAL A 18 -23.82 2.27 12.25
C VAL A 18 -24.63 1.01 12.51
N SER A 19 -25.33 0.94 13.64
CA SER A 19 -26.23 -0.18 13.94
C SER A 19 -27.55 -0.04 13.16
N HIS A 20 -28.37 -1.09 13.20
CA HIS A 20 -29.73 -1.05 12.65
C HIS A 20 -30.58 0.09 13.28
N ALA A 21 -30.33 0.42 14.55
CA ALA A 21 -30.96 1.54 15.26
C ALA A 21 -30.26 2.90 15.01
N ASN A 22 -29.33 2.98 14.04
CA ASN A 22 -28.51 4.15 13.74
C ASN A 22 -27.60 4.64 14.89
N ASN A 23 -27.27 3.78 15.85
CA ASN A 23 -26.28 4.11 16.88
C ASN A 23 -24.89 4.16 16.23
N LYS A 24 -24.19 5.28 16.39
CA LYS A 24 -22.89 5.54 15.74
C LYS A 24 -21.75 5.34 16.73
N THR A 25 -20.87 4.38 16.48
CA THR A 25 -19.60 4.23 17.23
C THR A 25 -18.40 4.49 16.32
N LYS A 26 -17.37 5.18 16.82
CA LYS A 26 -16.19 5.52 16.02
C LYS A 26 -15.44 4.25 15.61
N ARG A 27 -15.01 4.19 14.35
CA ARG A 27 -14.15 3.11 13.82
C ARG A 27 -13.10 3.63 12.86
N ARG A 28 -12.06 2.82 12.67
CA ARG A 28 -11.00 3.08 11.69
C ARG A 28 -11.04 2.01 10.60
N PHE A 29 -11.03 2.45 9.35
CA PHE A 29 -10.91 1.59 8.16
C PHE A 29 -9.43 1.54 7.77
N GLU A 30 -8.82 0.38 7.95
CA GLU A 30 -7.41 0.19 7.66
C GLU A 30 -7.19 -0.38 6.26
N PRO A 31 -6.15 0.07 5.53
CA PRO A 31 -5.80 -0.56 4.25
C PRO A 31 -5.26 -1.97 4.49
N ASN A 32 -5.60 -2.91 3.61
CA ASN A 32 -5.08 -4.29 3.63
C ASN A 32 -3.60 -4.33 3.25
N LEU A 33 -2.70 -4.05 4.19
CA LEU A 33 -1.26 -3.90 3.98
C LEU A 33 -0.52 -5.20 4.28
N HIS A 34 0.35 -5.59 3.35
CA HIS A 34 1.20 -6.78 3.45
C HIS A 34 2.65 -6.41 3.19
N HIS A 35 3.56 -7.11 3.87
CA HIS A 35 4.98 -7.09 3.52
C HIS A 35 5.22 -8.15 2.46
N HIS A 36 5.60 -7.73 1.26
CA HIS A 36 5.87 -8.62 0.13
C HIS A 36 7.25 -8.34 -0.45
N ARG A 37 7.92 -9.40 -0.91
CA ARG A 37 9.23 -9.29 -1.59
C ARG A 37 9.00 -9.41 -3.09
N PHE A 38 9.55 -8.47 -3.84
CA PHE A 38 9.54 -8.49 -5.30
C PHE A 38 10.96 -8.73 -5.80
N TRP A 39 11.12 -9.65 -6.74
CA TRP A 39 12.37 -9.80 -7.46
C TRP A 39 12.48 -8.66 -8.48
N VAL A 40 13.63 -7.98 -8.48
CA VAL A 40 13.92 -6.88 -9.40
C VAL A 40 15.07 -7.32 -10.28
N GLU A 41 14.78 -7.57 -11.54
CA GLU A 41 15.77 -8.11 -12.49
C GLU A 41 16.91 -7.11 -12.74
N SER A 42 16.58 -5.82 -12.83
CA SER A 42 17.54 -4.73 -13.07
C SER A 42 18.61 -4.61 -11.96
N GLU A 43 18.27 -4.98 -10.73
CA GLU A 43 19.15 -4.88 -9.55
C GLU A 43 19.61 -6.25 -9.03
N LYS A 44 19.13 -7.34 -9.64
CA LYS A 44 19.37 -8.74 -9.22
C LYS A 44 19.17 -8.96 -7.71
N ARG A 45 18.17 -8.30 -7.12
CA ARG A 45 17.89 -8.38 -5.68
C ARG A 45 16.40 -8.44 -5.38
N PHE A 46 16.08 -8.96 -4.20
CA PHE A 46 14.73 -8.83 -3.65
C PHE A 46 14.55 -7.49 -2.96
N VAL A 47 13.50 -6.78 -3.35
CA VAL A 47 13.06 -5.54 -2.70
C VAL A 47 11.83 -5.84 -1.84
N ARG A 48 11.90 -5.49 -0.56
CA ARG A 48 10.78 -5.67 0.37
C ARG A 48 9.94 -4.40 0.42
N LEU A 49 8.71 -4.48 -0.08
CA LEU A 49 7.76 -3.37 -0.05
C LEU A 49 6.57 -3.68 0.86
N ARG A 50 6.07 -2.65 1.51
CA ARG A 50 4.79 -2.66 2.22
C ARG A 50 3.70 -2.18 1.28
N VAL A 51 2.94 -3.13 0.75
CA VAL A 51 1.98 -2.90 -0.33
C VAL A 51 0.57 -3.29 0.09
N SER A 52 -0.41 -2.61 -0.48
CA SER A 52 -1.80 -3.07 -0.42
C SER A 52 -2.12 -3.97 -1.61
N SER A 53 -3.21 -4.74 -1.55
CA SER A 53 -3.65 -5.57 -2.68
C SER A 53 -3.85 -4.77 -3.97
N LYS A 54 -4.29 -3.49 -3.87
CA LYS A 54 -4.37 -2.59 -5.04
C LYS A 54 -2.97 -2.22 -5.56
N GLY A 55 -2.01 -2.03 -4.65
CA GLY A 55 -0.61 -1.75 -5.01
C GLY A 55 0.02 -2.92 -5.76
N MET A 56 -0.22 -4.15 -5.31
CA MET A 56 0.23 -5.37 -5.97
C MET A 56 -0.29 -5.45 -7.41
N ARG A 57 -1.60 -5.25 -7.63
CA ARG A 57 -2.19 -5.21 -8.98
C ARG A 57 -1.58 -4.14 -9.90
N ILE A 58 -1.14 -3.00 -9.34
CA ILE A 58 -0.49 -1.94 -10.12
C ILE A 58 0.92 -2.35 -10.52
N ILE A 59 1.67 -3.01 -9.62
CA ILE A 59 2.98 -3.57 -9.92
C ILE A 59 2.85 -4.59 -11.05
N ASP A 60 1.89 -5.51 -10.96
CA ASP A 60 1.68 -6.53 -11.99
C ASP A 60 1.32 -5.92 -13.35
N LYS A 61 0.56 -4.82 -13.36
CA LYS A 61 0.14 -4.14 -14.60
C LYS A 61 1.25 -3.27 -15.23
N LYS A 62 2.03 -2.55 -14.43
CA LYS A 62 3.03 -1.56 -14.91
C LYS A 62 4.45 -2.09 -14.97
N GLY A 63 4.71 -3.23 -14.34
CA GLY A 63 6.06 -3.72 -14.07
C GLY A 63 6.66 -3.09 -12.81
N ILE A 64 7.58 -3.82 -12.17
CA ILE A 64 8.22 -3.39 -10.92
C ILE A 64 9.17 -2.21 -11.13
N ASP A 65 9.93 -2.20 -12.23
CA ASP A 65 10.95 -1.17 -12.49
C ASP A 65 10.36 0.24 -12.60
N THR A 66 9.24 0.38 -13.34
CA THR A 66 8.50 1.64 -13.45
C THR A 66 8.02 2.14 -12.08
N VAL A 67 7.47 1.24 -11.26
CA VAL A 67 6.96 1.59 -9.93
C VAL A 67 8.10 1.97 -8.98
N LEU A 68 9.27 1.33 -9.10
CA LEU A 68 10.46 1.68 -8.34
C LEU A 68 11.02 3.04 -8.73
N ALA A 69 11.05 3.38 -10.02
CA ALA A 69 11.41 4.70 -10.51
C ALA A 69 10.47 5.78 -9.92
N ASP A 70 9.16 5.55 -9.96
CA ASP A 70 8.15 6.44 -9.36
C ASP A 70 8.31 6.59 -7.84
N LEU A 71 8.71 5.53 -7.14
CA LEU A 71 8.96 5.54 -5.70
C LEU A 71 10.22 6.33 -5.34
N ARG A 72 11.29 6.16 -6.13
CA ARG A 72 12.56 6.91 -5.97
C ARG A 72 12.39 8.38 -6.27
N ALA A 73 11.62 8.74 -7.31
CA ALA A 73 11.28 10.13 -7.62
C ALA A 73 10.52 10.82 -6.47
N ARG A 74 9.71 10.06 -5.73
CA ARG A 74 9.02 10.54 -4.51
C ARG A 74 9.91 10.59 -3.27
N GLY A 75 11.16 10.14 -3.35
CA GLY A 75 12.10 10.09 -2.22
C GLY A 75 11.81 8.99 -1.20
N GLU A 76 11.00 7.97 -1.55
CA GLU A 76 10.77 6.84 -0.66
C GLU A 76 11.99 5.90 -0.63
N ARG A 77 12.32 5.37 0.55
CA ARG A 77 13.42 4.40 0.73
C ARG A 77 12.95 3.02 0.31
N VAL A 78 13.68 2.40 -0.63
CA VAL A 78 13.34 1.11 -1.27
C VAL A 78 14.53 0.15 -1.34
#